data_AF-A0AAN8KEZ5-F1
#
_entry.id   AF-A0AAN8KEZ5-F1
#
_cell.length_a   1.000
_cell.length_b   1.000
_cell.length_c   1.000
_cell.angle_alpha   90.00
_cell.angle_beta   90.00
_cell.angle_gamma   90.00
#
_symmetry.space_group_name_H-M   'P 1'
#
loop_
_entity.id
_entity.type
_entity.pdbx_description
1 polymer ?
#
loop_
_entity_poly.entity_id
_entity_poly.type
_entity_poly.pdbx_seq_one_letter_code
_entity_poly.pdbx_strand_id
1 'polypeptide(L)'
;MALCTLVKNVGRAVHAPADITEKVVQLFRSKNEFTFLASIQQKSSSSGVIFSIHESEHSYFELESSGLREEIRYHYRYKGKPRSESFPYRLADGQWHKIALTISATHLLLHVDCNRIYERIIDPPQMDLTLGSGVWLGQHSHKH
;
A
#
# COMPACT_ATOMS: atom_id res chain seq x y z
N MET A 1 4.22 12.87 5.87
CA MET A 1 5.23 11.93 6.38
C MET A 1 5.43 10.83 5.35
N ALA A 2 6.68 10.43 5.06
CA ALA A 2 6.98 9.48 3.99
C ALA A 2 7.60 8.17 4.55
N LEU A 3 6.98 7.02 4.27
CA LEU A 3 7.59 5.71 4.51
C LEU A 3 8.31 5.27 3.23
N CYS A 4 9.62 5.01 3.29
CA CYS A 4 10.42 4.59 2.14
C CYS A 4 10.91 3.15 2.33
N THR A 5 10.48 2.24 1.47
CA THR A 5 10.87 0.82 1.52
C THR A 5 11.41 0.33 0.18
N LEU A 6 12.55 -0.37 0.21
CA LEU A 6 13.12 -1.08 -0.94
C LEU A 6 12.78 -2.56 -0.80
N VAL A 7 12.01 -3.11 -1.74
CA VAL A 7 11.68 -4.54 -1.77
C VAL A 7 12.30 -5.14 -3.03
N LYS A 8 13.31 -5.99 -2.85
CA LYS A 8 13.93 -6.74 -3.94
C LYS A 8 13.60 -8.21 -3.79
N ASN A 9 12.81 -8.74 -4.73
CA ASN A 9 12.66 -10.17 -5.02
C ASN A 9 12.57 -11.07 -3.77
N VAL A 10 11.45 -11.01 -3.05
CA VAL A 10 11.20 -11.96 -1.95
C VAL A 10 9.80 -12.54 -2.10
N GLY A 11 9.74 -13.82 -2.47
CA GLY A 11 8.52 -14.65 -2.34
C GLY A 11 8.19 -14.97 -0.89
N ARG A 12 8.40 -14.01 0.03
CA ARG A 12 8.28 -14.20 1.47
C ARG A 12 7.54 -13.00 2.04
N ALA A 13 6.41 -13.28 2.68
CA ALA A 13 5.77 -12.37 3.61
C ALA A 13 6.80 -11.97 4.69
N VAL A 14 7.14 -10.68 4.79
CA VAL A 14 7.96 -10.18 5.89
C VAL A 14 7.04 -9.38 6.80
N HIS A 15 6.64 -10.01 7.90
CA HIS A 15 6.09 -9.26 9.02
C HIS A 15 7.18 -8.33 9.53
N ALA A 16 6.86 -7.04 9.64
CA ALA A 16 7.81 -6.10 10.21
C ALA A 16 8.10 -6.49 11.68
N PRO A 17 9.35 -6.40 12.15
CA PRO A 17 9.67 -6.54 13.57
C PRO A 17 8.77 -5.67 14.45
N ALA A 18 8.51 -6.09 15.69
CA ALA A 18 7.55 -5.42 16.58
C ALA A 18 7.89 -3.94 16.82
N ASP A 19 9.18 -3.61 16.95
CA ASP A 19 9.67 -2.23 17.13
C ASP A 19 9.43 -1.35 15.88
N ILE A 20 9.53 -1.92 14.69
CA ILE A 20 9.22 -1.23 13.42
C ILE A 20 7.71 -1.08 13.26
N THR A 21 6.95 -2.12 13.58
CA THR A 21 5.49 -2.11 13.57
C THR A 21 4.95 -1.03 14.49
N GLU A 22 5.44 -0.95 15.72
CA GLU A 22 5.02 0.07 16.69
C GLU A 22 5.31 1.48 16.17
N LYS A 23 6.50 1.73 15.62
CA LYS A 23 6.84 3.02 15.02
C LYS A 23 5.90 3.36 13.88
N VAL A 24 5.66 2.45 12.94
CA VAL A 24 4.73 2.68 11.82
C VAL A 24 3.33 2.96 12.34
N VAL A 25 2.82 2.17 13.29
CA VAL A 25 1.52 2.42 13.91
C VAL A 25 1.45 3.80 14.53
N GLN A 26 2.45 4.22 15.31
CA GLN A 26 2.50 5.55 15.92
C GLN A 26 2.57 6.67 14.88
N LEU A 27 3.31 6.47 13.79
CA LEU A 27 3.49 7.44 12.71
C LEU A 27 2.18 7.69 11.94
N PHE A 28 1.38 6.64 11.74
CA PHE A 28 0.13 6.70 10.97
C PHE A 28 -1.12 6.92 11.84
N ARG A 29 -1.07 6.58 13.13
CA ARG A 29 -2.20 6.74 14.05
C ARG A 29 -2.73 8.17 14.02
N SER A 30 -4.03 8.31 13.78
CA SER A 30 -4.75 9.59 13.74
C SER A 30 -4.24 10.60 12.71
N LYS A 31 -3.40 10.17 11.76
CA LYS A 31 -2.98 11.02 10.64
C LYS A 31 -3.98 10.88 9.49
N ASN A 32 -4.37 12.02 8.95
CA ASN A 32 -5.17 12.14 7.74
C ASN A 32 -4.33 12.51 6.51
N GLU A 33 -3.01 12.72 6.69
CA GLU A 33 -2.09 13.07 5.62
C GLU A 33 -0.79 12.25 5.71
N PHE A 34 -0.49 11.50 4.66
CA PHE A 34 0.72 10.69 4.58
C PHE A 34 1.07 10.35 3.13
N THR A 35 2.32 9.97 2.94
CA THR A 35 2.83 9.47 1.66
C THR A 35 3.51 8.14 1.87
N PHE A 36 3.15 7.15 1.07
CA PHE A 36 3.86 5.88 0.97
C PHE A 36 4.76 5.91 -0.26
N LEU A 37 6.04 5.60 -0.10
CA LEU A 37 7.04 5.53 -1.15
C LEU A 37 7.64 4.12 -1.21
N ALA A 38 7.71 3.55 -2.41
CA ALA A 38 8.41 2.28 -2.60
C ALA A 38 9.13 2.23 -3.94
N SER A 39 10.24 1.50 -3.98
CA SER A 39 10.90 1.07 -5.21
C SER A 39 10.70 -0.44 -5.34
N ILE A 40 10.11 -0.88 -6.44
CA ILE A 40 9.60 -2.24 -6.62
C ILE A 40 10.02 -2.75 -7.99
N GLN A 41 10.47 -4.00 -8.05
CA GLN A 41 10.60 -4.76 -9.28
C GLN A 41 9.72 -6.01 -9.18
N GLN A 42 8.65 -6.04 -9.97
CA GLN A 42 7.67 -7.12 -9.93
C GLN A 42 7.82 -8.00 -11.17
N LYS A 43 7.80 -9.33 -10.96
CA LYS A 43 7.85 -10.29 -12.07
C LYS A 43 6.67 -10.07 -13.02
N SER A 44 6.89 -10.22 -14.32
CA SER A 44 5.83 -10.02 -15.31
C SER A 44 4.59 -10.84 -14.97
N SER A 45 3.43 -10.18 -15.05
CA SER A 45 2.10 -10.79 -14.82
C SER A 45 1.89 -11.44 -13.44
N SER A 46 2.77 -11.19 -12.46
CA SER A 46 2.51 -11.58 -11.06
C SER A 46 1.53 -10.62 -10.41
N SER A 47 0.85 -11.06 -9.37
CA SER A 47 0.01 -10.20 -8.53
C SER A 47 0.41 -10.36 -7.07
N GLY A 48 0.26 -9.30 -6.29
CA GLY A 48 0.40 -9.37 -4.84
C GLY A 48 0.28 -8.03 -4.15
N VAL A 49 -0.01 -8.09 -2.86
CA VAL A 49 0.09 -6.94 -1.95
C VAL A 49 1.54 -6.48 -1.92
N ILE A 50 1.81 -5.18 -1.92
CA ILE A 50 3.13 -4.55 -1.80
C ILE A 50 3.39 -4.18 -0.34
N PHE A 51 2.40 -3.55 0.29
CA PHE A 51 2.45 -3.09 1.67
C PHE A 51 1.04 -3.10 2.24
N SER A 52 0.90 -3.55 3.47
CA SER A 52 -0.37 -3.50 4.20
C SER A 52 -0.18 -3.21 5.67
N ILE A 53 -1.10 -2.43 6.24
CA ILE A 53 -1.32 -2.25 7.66
C ILE A 53 -2.69 -2.83 7.96
N HIS A 54 -2.73 -3.89 8.76
CA HIS A 54 -3.96 -4.59 9.11
C HIS A 54 -4.08 -4.74 10.62
N GLU A 55 -5.29 -4.98 11.10
CA GLU A 55 -5.58 -5.32 12.48
C GLU A 55 -6.70 -6.34 12.48
N SER A 56 -6.44 -7.54 13.00
CA SER A 56 -7.36 -8.67 12.84
C SER A 56 -7.76 -8.85 11.37
N GLU A 57 -9.06 -8.80 11.04
CA GLU A 57 -9.58 -8.94 9.68
C GLU A 57 -9.70 -7.59 8.92
N HIS A 58 -9.21 -6.49 9.50
CA HIS A 58 -9.40 -5.15 8.98
C HIS A 58 -8.12 -4.61 8.33
N SER A 59 -8.14 -4.39 7.01
CA SER A 59 -7.08 -3.68 6.31
C SER A 59 -7.31 -2.16 6.38
N TYR A 60 -6.45 -1.43 7.09
CA TYR A 60 -6.52 0.05 7.19
C TYR A 60 -5.82 0.73 6.02
N PHE A 61 -4.75 0.12 5.55
CA PHE A 61 -4.04 0.53 4.34
C PHE A 61 -3.55 -0.74 3.65
N GLU A 62 -3.83 -0.91 2.38
CA GLU A 62 -3.21 -1.96 1.58
C GLU A 62 -3.03 -1.50 0.14
N LEU A 63 -1.81 -1.65 -0.36
CA LEU A 63 -1.47 -1.37 -1.74
C LEU A 63 -1.16 -2.68 -2.44
N GLU A 64 -1.96 -3.02 -3.44
CA GLU A 64 -1.86 -4.25 -4.24
C GLU A 64 -1.47 -3.89 -5.67
N SER A 65 -0.66 -4.75 -6.30
CA SER A 65 -0.41 -4.72 -7.73
C SER A 65 -0.93 -5.99 -8.37
N SER A 66 -1.77 -5.86 -9.40
CA SER A 66 -2.30 -6.97 -10.18
C SER A 66 -1.71 -6.97 -11.59
N GLY A 67 -0.79 -7.90 -11.85
CA GLY A 67 -0.21 -8.05 -13.18
C GLY A 67 -1.17 -8.67 -14.21
N LEU A 68 -2.21 -9.38 -13.77
CA LEU A 68 -3.22 -9.95 -14.67
C LEU A 68 -4.22 -8.90 -15.16
N ARG A 69 -4.62 -7.98 -14.28
CA ARG A 69 -5.56 -6.89 -14.61
C ARG A 69 -4.86 -5.59 -14.96
N GLU A 70 -3.53 -5.58 -14.92
CA GLU A 70 -2.69 -4.42 -15.20
C GLU A 70 -3.13 -3.18 -14.40
N GLU A 71 -3.29 -3.36 -13.09
CA GLU A 71 -3.76 -2.31 -12.19
C GLU A 71 -3.04 -2.29 -10.84
N ILE A 72 -2.98 -1.11 -10.25
CA ILE A 72 -2.62 -0.89 -8.86
C ILE A 72 -3.93 -0.67 -8.09
N ARG A 73 -4.13 -1.34 -6.96
CA ARG A 73 -5.30 -1.14 -6.10
C ARG A 73 -4.90 -0.64 -4.73
N TYR A 74 -5.60 0.39 -4.25
CA TYR A 74 -5.50 0.88 -2.89
C TYR A 74 -6.76 0.49 -2.12
N HIS A 75 -6.61 -0.37 -1.12
CA HIS A 75 -7.68 -0.74 -0.20
C HIS A 75 -7.54 0.02 1.11
N TYR A 76 -8.66 0.55 1.60
CA TYR A 76 -8.73 1.35 2.82
C TYR A 76 -10.07 1.17 3.52
N ARG A 77 -10.24 1.81 4.67
CA ARG A 77 -11.49 1.82 5.43
C ARG A 77 -12.05 3.20 5.57
N TYR A 78 -13.38 3.29 5.52
CA TYR A 78 -14.12 4.49 5.87
C TYR A 78 -15.37 4.11 6.65
N LYS A 79 -15.54 4.71 7.84
CA LYS A 79 -16.67 4.43 8.75
C LYS A 79 -16.88 2.93 8.98
N GLY A 80 -15.79 2.20 9.23
CA GLY A 80 -15.80 0.75 9.45
C GLY A 80 -16.10 -0.12 8.23
N LYS A 81 -16.27 0.47 7.03
CA LYS A 81 -16.52 -0.28 5.79
C LYS A 81 -15.27 -0.29 4.90
N PRO A 82 -14.94 -1.43 4.26
CA PRO A 82 -13.86 -1.49 3.29
C PRO A 82 -14.20 -0.66 2.03
N ARG A 83 -13.18 -0.04 1.46
CA ARG A 83 -13.19 0.74 0.22
C ARG A 83 -12.00 0.34 -0.63
N SER A 84 -12.09 0.56 -1.94
CA SER A 84 -11.02 0.24 -2.89
C SER A 84 -11.00 1.23 -4.04
N GLU A 85 -9.81 1.72 -4.38
CA GLU A 85 -9.54 2.49 -5.60
C GLU A 85 -8.66 1.66 -6.52
N SER A 86 -9.04 1.55 -7.79
CA SER A 86 -8.27 0.81 -8.81
C SER A 86 -7.73 1.75 -9.89
N PHE A 87 -6.46 1.61 -10.20
CA PHE A 87 -5.71 2.47 -11.11
C PHE A 87 -5.09 1.62 -12.22
N PRO A 88 -5.53 1.75 -13.48
CA PRO A 88 -4.91 1.07 -14.61
C PRO A 88 -3.43 1.47 -14.73
N TYR A 89 -2.53 0.54 -14.43
CA TYR A 89 -1.09 0.71 -14.56
C TYR A 89 -0.41 -0.66 -14.48
N ARG A 90 0.37 -0.97 -15.50
CA ARG A 90 1.13 -2.22 -15.56
C ARG A 90 2.43 -2.10 -14.77
N LEU A 91 2.36 -2.33 -13.46
CA LEU A 91 3.55 -2.36 -12.58
C LEU A 91 4.35 -3.67 -12.70
N ALA A 92 3.68 -4.74 -13.11
CA ALA A 92 4.25 -6.08 -13.22
C ALA A 92 4.79 -6.35 -14.64
N ASP A 93 5.84 -5.65 -15.04
CA ASP A 93 6.49 -5.77 -16.35
C ASP A 93 7.95 -6.29 -16.28
N GLY A 94 8.46 -6.53 -15.07
CA GLY A 94 9.85 -6.95 -14.83
C GLY A 94 10.86 -5.82 -14.66
N GLN A 95 10.45 -4.56 -14.83
CA GLN A 95 11.29 -3.39 -14.63
C GLN A 95 11.16 -2.83 -13.21
N TRP A 96 12.11 -1.97 -12.84
CA TRP A 96 12.05 -1.22 -11.60
C TRP A 96 11.15 0.00 -11.75
N HIS A 97 10.21 0.15 -10.83
CA HIS A 97 9.36 1.33 -10.73
C HIS A 97 9.46 1.96 -9.35
N LYS A 98 9.41 3.29 -9.30
CA LYS A 98 9.26 4.06 -8.07
C LYS A 98 7.82 4.52 -7.95
N ILE A 99 7.15 4.13 -6.87
CA ILE A 99 5.76 4.52 -6.62
C ILE A 99 5.67 5.50 -5.44
N ALA A 100 4.75 6.45 -5.54
CA ALA A 100 4.36 7.34 -4.46
C ALA A 100 2.85 7.45 -4.36
N LEU A 101 2.26 6.92 -3.28
CA LEU A 101 0.84 7.10 -2.97
C LEU A 101 0.72 8.12 -1.85
N THR A 102 0.16 9.30 -2.16
CA THR A 102 -0.07 10.37 -1.17
C THR A 102 -1.56 10.49 -0.89
N ILE A 103 -1.92 10.47 0.39
CA ILE A 103 -3.25 10.78 0.89
C ILE A 103 -3.17 12.11 1.63
N SER A 104 -4.09 13.03 1.33
CA SER A 104 -4.33 14.26 2.08
C SER A 104 -5.83 14.46 2.26
N ALA A 105 -6.33 14.10 3.44
CA ALA A 105 -7.76 14.05 3.77
C ALA A 105 -8.58 13.23 2.75
N THR A 106 -9.20 13.90 1.78
CA THR A 106 -10.01 13.30 0.70
C THR A 106 -9.28 13.20 -0.63
N HIS A 107 -8.03 13.67 -0.74
CA HIS A 107 -7.28 13.65 -1.98
C HIS A 107 -6.27 12.52 -2.00
N LEU A 108 -6.31 11.72 -3.06
CA LEU A 108 -5.35 10.67 -3.35
C LEU A 108 -4.55 11.07 -4.60
N LEU A 109 -3.23 11.04 -4.49
CA LEU A 109 -2.30 11.23 -5.60
C LEU A 109 -1.43 9.99 -5.77
N LEU A 110 -1.40 9.42 -6.97
CA LEU A 110 -0.51 8.32 -7.32
C LEU A 110 0.52 8.80 -8.34
N HIS A 111 1.80 8.67 -7.97
CA HIS A 111 2.91 8.88 -8.89
C HIS A 111 3.61 7.55 -9.17
N VAL A 112 4.05 7.40 -10.42
CA VAL A 112 4.98 6.33 -10.82
C VAL A 112 6.12 6.95 -11.61
N ASP A 113 7.35 6.60 -11.24
CA ASP A 113 8.59 7.10 -11.85
C ASP A 113 8.64 8.64 -11.93
N CYS A 114 8.24 9.27 -10.81
CA CYS A 114 8.15 10.72 -10.64
C CYS A 114 7.07 11.43 -11.48
N ASN A 115 6.24 10.68 -12.22
CA ASN A 115 5.11 11.23 -12.96
C ASN A 115 3.82 11.05 -12.16
N ARG A 116 3.03 12.13 -12.00
CA ARG A 116 1.68 12.04 -11.44
C ARG A 116 0.76 11.40 -12.47
N ILE A 117 0.41 10.13 -12.26
CA ILE A 117 -0.42 9.37 -13.21
C ILE A 117 -1.91 9.40 -12.84
N TYR A 118 -2.23 9.55 -11.54
CA TYR A 118 -3.62 9.63 -11.10
C TYR A 118 -3.81 10.64 -9.95
N GLU A 119 -5.00 11.24 -9.96
CA GLU A 119 -5.57 12.07 -8.90
C GLU A 119 -7.03 11.66 -8.71
N ARG A 120 -7.43 11.47 -7.45
CA ARG A 120 -8.79 11.04 -7.07
C ARG A 120 -9.25 11.77 -5.81
N ILE A 121 -10.55 12.01 -5.75
CA ILE A 121 -11.25 12.33 -4.52
C ILE A 121 -11.79 11.01 -3.97
N ILE A 122 -11.44 10.70 -2.74
CA ILE A 122 -11.80 9.46 -2.04
C ILE A 122 -12.51 9.77 -0.73
N ASP A 123 -13.19 8.77 -0.16
CA ASP A 123 -13.63 8.85 1.23
C ASP A 123 -12.38 8.98 2.13
N PRO A 124 -12.38 9.78 3.21
CA PRO A 124 -11.22 9.93 4.09
C PRO A 124 -10.80 8.59 4.71
N PRO A 125 -9.56 8.12 4.49
CA PRO A 125 -9.10 6.88 5.09
C PRO A 125 -9.10 6.95 6.62
N GLN A 126 -9.70 5.96 7.24
CA GLN A 126 -9.68 5.74 8.68
C GLN A 126 -8.30 5.19 9.08
N MET A 127 -7.65 5.83 10.07
CA MET A 127 -6.29 5.50 10.53
C MET A 127 -6.20 5.45 12.07
N ASP A 128 -7.25 4.95 12.73
CA ASP A 128 -7.32 4.68 14.18
C ASP A 128 -6.62 3.37 14.56
N LEU A 129 -5.39 3.20 14.07
CA LEU A 129 -4.55 2.01 14.31
C LEU A 129 -4.31 1.78 15.81
N THR A 130 -4.50 0.55 16.30
CA THR A 130 -4.12 0.18 17.68
C THR A 130 -2.73 -0.46 17.72
N LEU A 131 -2.17 -0.68 18.92
CA LEU A 131 -0.89 -1.40 19.07
C LEU A 131 -0.99 -2.88 18.64
N GLY A 132 -2.20 -3.41 18.46
CA GLY A 132 -2.43 -4.74 17.89
C GLY A 132 -2.39 -4.78 16.35
N SER A 133 -2.19 -3.65 15.69
CA SER A 133 -2.06 -3.58 14.23
C SER A 133 -0.73 -4.22 13.77
N GLY A 134 -0.81 -5.09 12.77
CA GLY A 134 0.32 -5.70 12.09
C GLY A 134 0.71 -4.92 10.83
N VAL A 135 2.01 -4.84 10.58
CA VAL A 135 2.57 -4.26 9.35
C VAL A 135 3.23 -5.36 8.53
N TRP A 136 2.89 -5.39 7.25
CA TRP A 136 3.37 -6.38 6.31
C TRP A 136 3.93 -5.71 5.06
N LEU A 137 5.06 -6.25 4.61
CA LEU A 137 5.76 -5.83 3.40
C LEU A 137 6.16 -7.09 2.62
N GLY A 138 5.92 -7.10 1.31
CA GLY A 138 6.28 -8.24 0.46
C GLY A 138 5.52 -8.20 -0.86
N GLN A 139 5.62 -9.26 -1.66
CA GLN A 139 4.69 -9.53 -2.77
C GLN A 139 4.16 -10.95 -2.61
N HIS A 140 3.06 -11.09 -1.88
CA HIS A 140 2.38 -12.37 -1.71
C HIS A 140 1.20 -12.44 -2.67
N SER A 141 1.10 -13.56 -3.39
CA SER A 141 -0.12 -13.97 -4.06
C SER A 141 -0.88 -14.84 -3.07
N HIS A 142 -2.05 -14.41 -2.60
CA HIS A 142 -3.03 -15.34 -2.02
C HIS A 142 -3.50 -16.27 -3.15
N LYS A 143 -2.69 -17.28 -3.50
CA LYS A 143 -3.19 -18.44 -4.23
C LYS A 143 -3.88 -19.33 -3.20
N HIS A 144 -5.20 -19.40 -3.27
CA HIS A 144 -5.91 -20.64 -2.95
C HIS A 144 -5.49 -21.72 -3.95
#